data_AF-A0A1F3BLF0-F1
#
_entry.id   AF-A0A1F3BLF0-F1
#
_cell.length_a   1.000
_cell.length_b   1.000
_cell.length_c   1.000
_cell.angle_alpha   90.00
_cell.angle_beta   90.00
_cell.angle_gamma   90.00
#
_symmetry.space_group_name_H-M   'P 1'
#
loop_
_entity.id
_entity.type
_entity.pdbx_description
1 polymer ?
#
loop_
_entity_poly.entity_id
_entity_poly.type
_entity_poly.pdbx_seq_one_letter_code
_entity_poly.pdbx_strand_id
1 'polypeptide(L)'
;MKKIVLTLLSAFLISLTFAQTPKVKNLDLKIENNKVLFNYDLITKKTNEIQTIELFLIDDDFNIFVPKKIKGDFGTKVLPGENKQIEWDIYNDDLSISQKLKPKIIVNGIKKGGASNVVYSILVPGLGDYFVADHKDMIIKPYVRTITTLGVIGLGIYALMEREKVLEMGWIKKDQSYFGDPTDVYWGETGGYDYDNAFFSNDAELLLITGATLWIGDIIWVYIKGLENDKLRVFSNYSFGVEKGNPTIKYSINF
;
A
#
# COMPACT_ATOMS: atom_id res chain seq x y z
N MET A 1 37.41 3.51 -13.88
CA MET A 1 36.53 2.32 -13.82
C MET A 1 35.24 2.55 -13.02
N LYS A 2 35.28 3.14 -11.81
CA LYS A 2 34.08 3.43 -10.99
C LYS A 2 33.00 4.30 -11.68
N LYS A 3 33.38 5.22 -12.57
CA LYS A 3 32.44 6.09 -13.31
C LYS A 3 31.68 5.38 -14.44
N ILE A 4 32.27 4.35 -15.06
CA ILE A 4 31.62 3.60 -16.16
C ILE A 4 30.55 2.65 -15.61
N VAL A 5 30.79 2.07 -14.43
CA VAL A 5 29.80 1.23 -13.72
C VAL A 5 28.58 2.06 -13.30
N LEU A 6 28.78 3.31 -12.85
CA LEU A 6 27.69 4.20 -12.45
C LEU A 6 26.83 4.65 -13.65
N THR A 7 27.44 4.86 -14.82
CA THR A 7 26.73 5.21 -16.06
C THR A 7 26.01 4.01 -16.69
N LEU A 8 26.56 2.79 -16.57
CA LEU A 8 25.88 1.56 -17.00
C LEU A 8 24.70 1.21 -16.08
N LEU A 9 24.79 1.50 -14.77
CA LEU A 9 23.71 1.30 -13.82
C LEU A 9 22.55 2.29 -14.03
N SER A 10 22.84 3.54 -14.42
CA SER A 10 21.80 4.53 -14.75
C SER A 10 21.16 4.27 -16.12
N ALA A 11 21.88 3.72 -17.09
CA ALA A 11 21.33 3.33 -18.40
C ALA A 11 20.45 2.08 -18.34
N PHE A 12 20.70 1.14 -17.41
CA PHE A 12 19.87 -0.06 -17.24
C PHE A 12 18.49 0.21 -16.62
N LEU A 13 18.32 1.36 -15.93
CA LEU A 13 17.04 1.77 -15.34
C LEU A 13 16.04 2.37 -16.34
N ILE A 14 16.48 2.70 -17.56
CA ILE A 14 15.64 3.39 -18.57
C ILE A 14 14.89 2.40 -19.48
N SER A 15 15.20 1.10 -19.44
CA SER A 15 14.56 0.09 -20.30
C SER A 15 13.40 -0.67 -19.64
N LEU A 16 12.89 -0.21 -18.49
CA LEU A 16 11.63 -0.69 -17.93
C LEU A 16 10.47 -0.22 -18.81
N THR A 17 10.25 -0.94 -19.90
CA THR A 17 9.09 -0.78 -20.77
C THR A 17 7.84 -0.82 -19.88
N PHE A 18 7.15 0.32 -19.84
CA PHE A 18 5.94 0.49 -19.05
C PHE A 18 4.84 -0.40 -19.62
N ALA A 19 4.66 -1.59 -19.03
CA ALA A 19 3.40 -2.29 -19.07
C ALA A 19 2.43 -1.51 -18.18
N GLN A 20 1.56 -0.71 -18.80
CA GLN A 20 0.39 -0.16 -18.11
C GLN A 20 -0.64 -1.28 -18.07
N THR A 21 -1.07 -1.63 -16.86
CA THR A 21 -2.21 -2.52 -16.66
C THR A 21 -3.48 -1.84 -17.17
N PRO A 22 -4.46 -2.60 -17.70
CA PRO A 22 -5.78 -2.07 -18.02
C PRO A 22 -6.39 -1.37 -16.79
N LYS A 23 -6.98 -0.19 -17.00
CA LYS A 23 -7.53 0.65 -15.93
C LYS A 23 -8.88 1.22 -16.31
N VAL A 24 -9.72 1.37 -15.30
CA VAL A 24 -10.99 2.11 -15.39
C VAL A 24 -10.76 3.55 -14.96
N LYS A 25 -11.27 4.50 -15.73
CA LYS A 25 -11.30 5.93 -15.39
C LYS A 25 -12.70 6.51 -15.55
N ASN A 26 -12.89 7.72 -15.01
CA ASN A 26 -14.10 8.51 -15.19
C ASN A 26 -15.39 7.73 -14.84
N LEU A 27 -15.33 6.93 -13.77
CA LEU A 27 -16.50 6.19 -13.29
C LEU A 27 -17.52 7.17 -12.74
N ASP A 28 -18.63 7.29 -13.46
CA ASP A 28 -19.79 8.09 -13.10
C ASP A 28 -21.02 7.20 -12.92
N LEU A 29 -21.94 7.65 -12.07
CA LEU A 29 -23.10 6.87 -11.67
C LEU A 29 -24.36 7.71 -11.86
N LYS A 30 -25.29 7.19 -12.68
CA LYS A 30 -26.58 7.81 -12.95
C LYS A 30 -27.70 6.86 -12.60
N ILE A 31 -28.82 7.40 -12.14
CA ILE A 31 -30.03 6.62 -11.87
C ILE A 31 -31.09 7.06 -12.87
N GLU A 32 -31.49 6.14 -13.73
CA GLU A 32 -32.48 6.40 -14.79
C GLU A 32 -33.41 5.20 -14.94
N ASN A 33 -34.72 5.45 -15.06
CA ASN A 33 -35.74 4.40 -15.33
C ASN A 33 -35.62 3.17 -14.42
N ASN A 34 -35.46 3.38 -13.11
CA ASN A 34 -35.29 2.32 -12.12
C ASN A 34 -34.03 1.45 -12.30
N LYS A 35 -33.05 1.93 -13.05
CA LYS A 35 -31.75 1.30 -13.21
C LYS A 35 -30.63 2.20 -12.73
N VAL A 36 -29.54 1.58 -12.33
CA VAL A 36 -28.27 2.27 -12.09
C VAL A 36 -27.39 2.09 -13.31
N LEU A 37 -26.95 3.20 -13.90
CA LEU A 37 -26.05 3.26 -15.03
C LEU A 37 -24.65 3.63 -14.52
N PHE A 38 -23.68 2.73 -14.72
CA PHE A 38 -22.27 3.00 -14.45
C PHE A 38 -21.60 3.33 -15.78
N ASN A 39 -21.22 4.60 -15.96
CA ASN A 39 -20.50 5.06 -17.13
C ASN A 39 -19.01 5.11 -16.81
N TYR A 40 -18.14 4.60 -17.67
CA TYR A 40 -16.72 4.54 -17.42
C TYR A 40 -15.87 4.46 -18.69
N ASP A 41 -14.60 4.78 -18.56
CA ASP A 41 -13.61 4.62 -19.64
C ASP A 41 -12.68 3.45 -19.33
N LEU A 42 -12.52 2.53 -20.29
CA LEU A 42 -11.62 1.39 -20.20
C LEU A 42 -10.35 1.66 -21.00
N ILE A 43 -9.28 2.03 -20.30
CA ILE A 43 -8.00 2.39 -20.90
C ILE A 43 -7.04 1.21 -20.83
N THR A 44 -6.52 0.82 -21.99
CA THR A 44 -5.43 -0.15 -22.10
C THR A 44 -4.47 0.25 -23.23
N LYS A 45 -3.26 -0.30 -23.21
CA LYS A 45 -2.27 -0.10 -24.27
C LYS A 45 -2.64 -0.84 -25.56
N LYS A 46 -3.33 -1.98 -25.47
CA LYS A 46 -3.74 -2.81 -26.61
C LYS A 46 -5.25 -2.68 -26.84
N THR A 47 -5.65 -1.80 -27.75
CA THR A 47 -7.06 -1.48 -28.04
C THR A 47 -7.91 -2.68 -28.47
N ASN A 48 -7.29 -3.74 -28.99
CA ASN A 48 -7.98 -4.94 -29.48
C ASN A 48 -7.91 -6.13 -28.50
N GLU A 49 -7.33 -5.95 -27.30
CA GLU A 49 -7.25 -7.01 -26.30
C GLU A 49 -8.54 -7.06 -25.50
N ILE A 50 -9.26 -8.17 -25.61
CA ILE A 50 -10.49 -8.42 -24.84
C ILE A 50 -10.17 -8.44 -23.35
N GLN A 51 -10.97 -7.72 -22.58
CA GLN A 51 -10.85 -7.61 -21.13
C GLN A 51 -12.05 -8.27 -20.45
N THR A 52 -11.82 -8.79 -19.25
CA THR A 52 -12.89 -9.22 -18.34
C THR A 52 -13.22 -8.08 -17.39
N ILE A 53 -14.49 -7.72 -17.29
CA ILE A 53 -14.99 -6.64 -16.43
C ILE A 53 -15.89 -7.22 -15.36
N GLU A 54 -15.53 -6.97 -14.10
CA GLU A 54 -16.29 -7.37 -12.91
C GLU A 54 -16.73 -6.10 -12.16
N LEU A 55 -17.96 -6.13 -11.63
CA LEU A 55 -18.55 -5.03 -10.88
C LEU A 55 -18.85 -5.52 -9.47
N PHE A 56 -18.33 -4.79 -8.50
CA PHE A 56 -18.57 -4.99 -7.08
C PHE A 56 -19.14 -3.72 -6.48
N LEU A 57 -20.05 -3.88 -5.53
CA LEU A 57 -20.50 -2.81 -4.66
C LEU A 57 -19.94 -3.07 -3.26
N ILE A 58 -19.36 -2.05 -2.65
CA ILE A 58 -18.72 -2.15 -1.34
C ILE A 58 -19.39 -1.17 -0.41
N ASP A 59 -19.86 -1.64 0.75
CA ASP A 59 -20.40 -0.76 1.79
C ASP A 59 -19.28 -0.14 2.66
N ASP A 60 -19.66 0.65 3.67
CA ASP A 60 -18.70 1.27 4.59
C ASP A 60 -18.02 0.25 5.53
N ASP A 61 -18.60 -0.94 5.69
CA ASP A 61 -18.07 -2.06 6.51
C ASP A 61 -17.23 -3.05 5.66
N PHE A 62 -16.95 -2.73 4.40
CA PHE A 62 -16.24 -3.58 3.44
C PHE A 62 -16.92 -4.94 3.18
N ASN A 63 -18.24 -5.01 3.29
CA ASN A 63 -19.02 -6.10 2.72
C ASN A 63 -19.13 -5.90 1.22
N ILE A 64 -18.99 -6.99 0.47
CA ILE A 64 -19.03 -6.98 -0.99
C ILE A 64 -20.38 -7.52 -1.42
N PHE A 65 -21.06 -6.74 -2.25
CA PHE A 65 -22.26 -7.14 -2.96
C PHE A 65 -21.96 -7.27 -4.46
N VAL A 66 -22.42 -8.36 -5.06
CA VAL A 66 -22.29 -8.62 -6.50
C VAL A 66 -23.68 -8.47 -7.14
N PRO A 67 -23.89 -7.43 -7.96
CA PRO A 67 -25.15 -7.26 -8.67
C PRO A 67 -25.45 -8.46 -9.58
N LYS A 68 -26.71 -8.93 -9.62
CA LYS A 68 -27.06 -10.14 -10.41
C LYS A 68 -27.66 -9.79 -11.75
N LYS A 69 -28.53 -8.77 -11.80
CA LYS A 69 -29.24 -8.36 -13.02
C LYS A 69 -28.50 -7.24 -13.74
N ILE A 70 -27.37 -7.59 -14.35
CA ILE A 70 -26.49 -6.64 -15.06
C ILE A 70 -26.55 -6.85 -16.58
N LYS A 71 -26.44 -5.77 -17.36
CA LYS A 71 -26.27 -5.75 -18.82
C LYS A 71 -25.25 -4.69 -19.26
N GLY A 72 -24.83 -4.73 -20.53
CA GLY A 72 -23.92 -3.73 -21.13
C GLY A 72 -22.49 -4.24 -21.26
N ASP A 73 -21.52 -3.33 -21.14
CA ASP A 73 -20.08 -3.57 -21.19
C ASP A 73 -19.57 -4.29 -19.92
N PHE A 74 -20.05 -5.52 -19.69
CA PHE A 74 -19.75 -6.33 -18.50
C PHE A 74 -19.38 -7.77 -18.88
N GLY A 75 -18.57 -8.44 -18.05
CA GLY A 75 -18.20 -9.84 -18.21
C GLY A 75 -16.93 -10.04 -19.04
N THR A 76 -16.76 -11.23 -19.64
CA THR A 76 -15.47 -11.71 -20.18
C THR A 76 -15.10 -11.21 -21.59
N LYS A 77 -15.94 -10.38 -22.21
CA LYS A 77 -15.81 -10.01 -23.63
C LYS A 77 -15.93 -8.51 -23.89
N VAL A 78 -15.29 -7.69 -23.06
CA VAL A 78 -15.36 -6.22 -23.18
C VAL A 78 -14.14 -5.70 -23.92
N LEU A 79 -14.37 -4.95 -25.00
CA LEU A 79 -13.30 -4.23 -25.70
C LEU A 79 -13.01 -2.90 -24.99
N PRO A 80 -11.73 -2.49 -24.93
CA PRO A 80 -11.33 -1.16 -24.47
C PRO A 80 -12.02 -0.02 -25.23
N GLY A 81 -12.10 1.15 -24.60
CA GLY A 81 -12.69 2.35 -25.19
C GLY A 81 -13.33 3.26 -24.14
N GLU A 82 -13.81 4.41 -24.62
CA GLU A 82 -14.48 5.42 -23.82
C GLU A 82 -16.00 5.18 -23.78
N ASN A 83 -16.67 5.81 -22.81
CA ASN A 83 -18.14 5.79 -22.66
C ASN A 83 -18.74 4.38 -22.57
N LYS A 84 -18.04 3.47 -21.92
CA LYS A 84 -18.55 2.14 -21.60
C LYS A 84 -19.64 2.24 -20.56
N GLN A 85 -20.63 1.36 -20.66
CA GLN A 85 -21.80 1.42 -19.80
C GLN A 85 -22.18 0.06 -19.25
N ILE A 86 -22.35 0.00 -17.93
CA ILE A 86 -22.96 -1.13 -17.23
C ILE A 86 -24.34 -0.68 -16.73
N GLU A 87 -25.38 -1.43 -17.11
CA GLU A 87 -26.72 -1.24 -16.58
C GLU A 87 -27.01 -2.27 -15.48
N TRP A 88 -27.43 -1.80 -14.31
CA TRP A 88 -27.89 -2.65 -13.22
C TRP A 88 -29.36 -2.37 -12.88
N ASP A 89 -30.16 -3.42 -12.92
CA ASP A 89 -31.54 -3.40 -12.47
C ASP A 89 -31.63 -3.66 -10.96
N ILE A 90 -31.66 -2.56 -10.20
CA ILE A 90 -31.55 -2.58 -8.74
C ILE A 90 -32.77 -3.17 -8.05
N TYR A 91 -33.96 -3.07 -8.64
CA TYR A 91 -35.21 -3.53 -8.04
C TYR A 91 -35.44 -5.03 -8.21
N ASN A 92 -34.80 -5.62 -9.21
CA ASN A 92 -34.84 -7.07 -9.42
C ASN A 92 -33.75 -7.83 -8.64
N ASP A 93 -32.89 -7.12 -7.90
CA ASP A 93 -32.05 -7.69 -6.86
C ASP A 93 -32.76 -7.50 -5.51
N ASP A 94 -32.99 -8.58 -4.76
CA ASP A 94 -33.59 -8.58 -3.40
C ASP A 94 -32.66 -7.88 -2.37
N LEU A 95 -32.49 -6.57 -2.53
CA LEU A 95 -31.54 -5.76 -1.79
C LEU A 95 -32.30 -4.72 -0.98
N SER A 96 -32.19 -4.80 0.34
CA SER A 96 -32.61 -3.71 1.22
C SER A 96 -31.61 -2.56 1.09
N ILE A 97 -31.86 -1.64 0.16
CA ILE A 97 -30.96 -0.50 -0.15
C ILE A 97 -31.13 0.57 0.93
N SER A 98 -30.68 0.28 2.14
CA SER A 98 -30.54 1.27 3.21
C SER A 98 -29.06 1.64 3.46
N GLN A 99 -28.13 0.97 2.79
CA GLN A 99 -26.69 1.14 2.99
C GLN A 99 -26.06 1.95 1.86
N LYS A 100 -25.05 2.76 2.19
CA LYS A 100 -24.25 3.49 1.20
C LYS A 100 -23.32 2.52 0.49
N LEU A 101 -23.54 2.30 -0.79
CA LEU A 101 -22.74 1.40 -1.62
C LEU A 101 -21.82 2.20 -2.55
N LYS A 102 -20.54 1.84 -2.56
CA LYS A 102 -19.52 2.40 -3.46
C LYS A 102 -19.22 1.40 -4.58
N PRO A 103 -19.37 1.78 -5.86
CA PRO A 103 -19.05 0.89 -6.96
C PRO A 103 -17.54 0.73 -7.15
N LYS A 104 -17.12 -0.48 -7.51
CA LYS A 104 -15.76 -0.82 -7.88
C LYS A 104 -15.77 -1.72 -9.09
N ILE A 105 -15.20 -1.24 -10.19
CA ILE A 105 -15.03 -2.01 -11.42
C ILE A 105 -13.60 -2.57 -11.44
N ILE A 106 -13.48 -3.88 -11.62
CA ILE A 106 -12.20 -4.60 -11.69
C ILE A 106 -12.01 -5.13 -13.11
N VAL A 107 -10.80 -4.98 -13.64
CA VAL A 107 -10.42 -5.43 -14.97
C VAL A 107 -9.48 -6.63 -14.86
N ASN A 108 -9.87 -7.75 -15.47
CA ASN A 108 -9.16 -9.04 -15.47
C ASN A 108 -8.92 -9.63 -14.08
N GLY A 109 -9.90 -9.47 -13.19
CA GLY A 109 -9.86 -9.98 -11.81
C GLY A 109 -8.76 -9.35 -10.95
N ILE A 110 -8.58 -9.88 -9.74
CA ILE A 110 -7.54 -9.42 -8.83
C ILE A 110 -6.28 -10.26 -8.99
N LYS A 111 -5.26 -9.65 -9.61
CA LYS A 111 -3.90 -10.19 -9.69
C LYS A 111 -3.00 -9.75 -8.53
N LYS A 112 -3.58 -9.18 -7.48
CA LYS A 112 -2.84 -8.63 -6.32
C LYS A 112 -2.82 -9.63 -5.17
N GLY A 113 -1.76 -9.57 -4.37
CA GLY A 113 -1.52 -10.42 -3.22
C GLY A 113 -2.50 -10.14 -2.08
N GLY A 114 -2.72 -11.14 -1.23
CA GLY A 114 -3.56 -11.09 -0.04
C GLY A 114 -2.83 -10.59 1.21
N ALA A 115 -3.49 -10.71 2.37
CA ALA A 115 -2.99 -10.24 3.67
C ALA A 115 -1.69 -10.92 4.11
N SER A 116 -1.38 -12.12 3.61
CA SER A 116 -0.13 -12.83 3.90
C SER A 116 1.14 -12.06 3.50
N ASN A 117 1.02 -11.11 2.56
CA ASN A 117 2.14 -10.27 2.14
C ASN A 117 2.57 -9.24 3.20
N VAL A 118 1.85 -9.13 4.32
CA VAL A 118 2.26 -8.33 5.48
C VAL A 118 3.64 -8.73 6.02
N VAL A 119 4.02 -10.01 5.88
CA VAL A 119 5.32 -10.53 6.33
C VAL A 119 6.47 -9.76 5.68
N TYR A 120 6.30 -9.33 4.43
CA TYR A 120 7.31 -8.53 3.74
C TYR A 120 7.47 -7.14 4.37
N SER A 121 6.37 -6.51 4.79
CA SER A 121 6.39 -5.23 5.50
C SER A 121 6.96 -5.34 6.91
N ILE A 122 6.81 -6.49 7.57
CA ILE A 122 7.49 -6.76 8.85
C ILE A 122 9.01 -6.78 8.67
N LEU A 123 9.50 -7.37 7.58
CA LEU A 123 10.93 -7.45 7.30
C LEU A 123 11.50 -6.10 6.84
N VAL A 124 10.80 -5.43 5.93
CA VAL A 124 11.25 -4.18 5.31
C VAL A 124 10.04 -3.26 5.10
N PRO A 125 10.02 -2.05 5.69
CA PRO A 125 8.90 -1.14 5.54
C PRO A 125 8.67 -0.81 4.06
N GLY A 126 7.42 -0.92 3.61
CA GLY A 126 6.98 -0.68 2.24
C GLY A 126 7.07 -1.90 1.31
N LEU A 127 7.75 -2.98 1.70
CA LEU A 127 7.95 -4.11 0.77
C LEU A 127 6.64 -4.85 0.46
N GLY A 128 5.73 -4.97 1.42
CA GLY A 128 4.43 -5.61 1.22
C GLY A 128 3.53 -4.89 0.21
N ASP A 129 3.68 -3.56 0.07
CA ASP A 129 2.89 -2.73 -0.85
C ASP A 129 3.02 -3.17 -2.32
N TYR A 130 4.19 -3.67 -2.72
CA TYR A 130 4.43 -4.13 -4.09
C TYR A 130 3.50 -5.28 -4.48
N PHE A 131 3.08 -6.08 -3.51
CA PHE A 131 2.25 -7.25 -3.71
C PHE A 131 0.77 -6.93 -3.59
N VAL A 132 0.38 -6.09 -2.63
CA VAL A 132 -1.04 -5.82 -2.34
C VAL A 132 -1.61 -4.62 -3.11
N ALA A 133 -0.79 -3.70 -3.61
CA ALA A 133 -1.26 -2.46 -4.23
C ALA A 133 -0.72 -2.23 -5.65
N ASP A 134 -1.30 -1.26 -6.38
CA ASP A 134 -0.66 -0.69 -7.57
C ASP A 134 0.28 0.45 -7.14
N HIS A 135 1.55 0.10 -6.90
CA HIS A 135 2.59 1.04 -6.50
C HIS A 135 2.75 2.22 -7.48
N LYS A 136 2.31 2.09 -8.74
CA LYS A 136 2.36 3.18 -9.72
C LYS A 136 1.36 4.29 -9.41
N ASP A 137 0.26 3.98 -8.74
CA ASP A 137 -0.81 4.93 -8.42
C ASP A 137 -0.76 5.42 -6.96
N MET A 138 0.08 4.80 -6.12
CA MET A 138 0.25 5.25 -4.74
C MET A 138 0.85 6.66 -4.66
N ILE A 139 0.30 7.49 -3.77
CA ILE A 139 0.82 8.84 -3.46
C ILE A 139 2.25 8.73 -2.93
N ILE A 140 2.45 7.91 -1.90
CA ILE A 140 3.76 7.61 -1.34
C ILE A 140 4.22 6.28 -1.93
N LYS A 141 5.33 6.32 -2.69
CA LYS A 141 5.89 5.12 -3.30
C LYS A 141 6.49 4.20 -2.22
N PRO A 142 6.40 2.87 -2.40
CA PRO A 142 6.97 1.90 -1.46
C PRO A 142 8.44 2.18 -1.10
N TYR A 143 9.30 2.43 -2.10
CA TYR A 143 10.72 2.72 -1.86
C TYR A 143 10.94 4.03 -1.08
N VAL A 144 10.08 5.04 -1.24
CA VAL A 144 10.15 6.28 -0.46
C VAL A 144 9.83 5.98 0.99
N ARG A 145 8.78 5.18 1.23
CA ARG A 145 8.42 4.73 2.58
C ARG A 145 9.57 3.97 3.24
N THR A 146 10.23 3.06 2.51
CA THR A 146 11.39 2.31 2.99
C THR A 146 12.52 3.26 3.41
N ILE A 147 12.95 4.15 2.50
CA ILE A 147 14.07 5.06 2.74
C ILE A 147 13.76 6.01 3.90
N THR A 148 12.56 6.59 3.94
CA THR A 148 12.17 7.50 5.03
C THR A 148 12.14 6.79 6.36
N THR A 149 11.52 5.61 6.44
CA THR A 149 11.39 4.86 7.71
C THR A 149 12.75 4.44 8.23
N LEU A 150 13.57 3.79 7.40
CA LEU A 150 14.90 3.34 7.80
C LEU A 150 15.86 4.51 8.05
N GLY A 151 15.72 5.60 7.29
CA GLY A 151 16.50 6.83 7.51
C GLY A 151 16.20 7.45 8.87
N VAL A 152 14.92 7.59 9.22
CA VAL A 152 14.50 8.12 10.52
C VAL A 152 14.96 7.23 11.68
N ILE A 153 14.82 5.91 11.56
CA ILE A 153 15.33 4.96 12.57
C ILE A 153 16.85 5.07 12.68
N GLY A 154 17.57 5.09 11.55
CA GLY A 154 19.02 5.20 11.52
C GLY A 154 19.53 6.48 12.18
N LEU A 155 18.86 7.61 11.97
CA LEU A 155 19.17 8.86 12.66
C LEU A 155 18.92 8.76 14.18
N GLY A 156 17.85 8.08 14.59
CA GLY A 156 17.56 7.83 16.01
C GLY A 156 18.62 6.95 16.68
N ILE A 157 19.06 5.88 16.01
CA ILE A 157 20.17 5.01 16.48
C ILE A 157 21.46 5.83 16.57
N TYR A 158 21.76 6.64 15.56
CA TYR A 158 22.95 7.50 15.56
C TYR A 158 22.94 8.48 16.74
N ALA A 159 21.80 9.12 17.01
CA ALA A 159 21.65 10.00 18.16
C ALA A 159 21.86 9.27 19.50
N LEU A 160 21.36 8.03 19.64
CA LEU A 160 21.64 7.20 20.83
C LEU A 160 23.13 6.92 20.99
N MET A 161 23.80 6.50 19.92
CA MET A 161 25.23 6.19 19.95
C MET A 161 26.07 7.42 20.33
N GLU A 162 25.69 8.61 19.88
CA GLU A 162 26.41 9.83 20.25
C GLU A 162 26.24 10.18 21.73
N ARG A 163 25.02 10.00 22.28
CA ARG A 163 24.79 10.16 23.72
C ARG A 163 25.58 9.16 24.55
N GLU A 164 25.67 7.90 24.12
CA GLU A 164 26.47 6.87 24.81
C GLU A 164 27.96 7.24 24.86
N LYS A 165 28.54 7.77 23.78
CA LYS A 165 29.94 8.25 23.79
C LYS A 165 30.18 9.35 24.82
N VAL A 166 29.24 10.30 24.95
CA VAL A 166 29.33 11.37 25.96
C VAL A 166 29.33 10.79 27.37
N LEU A 167 28.46 9.80 27.63
CA LEU A 167 28.41 9.11 28.91
C LEU A 167 29.74 8.38 29.19
N GLU A 168 30.25 7.59 28.25
CA GLU A 168 31.52 6.86 28.40
C GLU A 168 32.70 7.80 28.70
N MET A 169 32.83 8.91 27.96
CA MET A 169 33.86 9.93 28.22
C MET A 169 33.69 10.58 29.60
N GLY A 170 32.45 10.76 30.04
CA GLY A 170 32.10 11.26 31.36
C GLY A 170 32.58 10.36 32.49
N TRP A 171 32.35 9.04 32.36
CA TRP A 171 32.81 8.04 33.33
C TRP A 171 34.33 7.95 33.40
N ILE A 172 35.02 7.93 32.25
CA ILE A 172 36.49 7.85 32.18
C ILE A 172 37.15 9.05 32.88
N LYS A 173 36.63 10.27 32.67
CA LYS A 173 37.15 11.47 33.34
C LYS A 173 36.95 11.43 34.85
N LYS A 174 35.79 10.94 35.30
CA LYS A 174 35.46 10.83 36.73
C LYS A 174 36.37 9.83 37.45
N ASP A 175 36.67 8.68 36.85
CA ASP A 175 37.56 7.69 37.46
C ASP A 175 39.01 8.17 37.55
N GLN A 176 39.50 8.93 36.57
CA GLN A 176 40.85 9.49 36.64
C GLN A 176 41.02 10.58 37.73
N SER A 177 39.96 11.32 38.06
CA SER A 177 40.01 12.32 39.15
C SER A 177 40.10 11.73 40.56
N TYR A 178 39.79 10.44 40.76
CA TYR A 178 39.94 9.79 42.07
C TYR A 178 41.37 9.32 42.39
N PHE A 179 42.30 9.37 41.42
CA PHE A 179 43.72 9.01 41.60
C PHE A 179 44.66 10.23 41.71
N GLY A 180 44.11 11.44 41.84
CA GLY A 180 44.85 12.69 42.07
C GLY A 180 44.87 13.10 43.56
N ASP A 181 45.90 13.86 43.93
CA ASP A 181 46.27 14.34 45.27
C ASP A 181 45.08 14.77 46.17
N PRO A 182 44.98 14.37 47.46
CA PRO A 182 43.82 14.61 48.32
C PRO A 182 43.57 16.08 48.70
N THR A 183 44.42 17.01 48.29
CA THR A 183 44.33 18.43 48.64
C THR A 183 43.67 19.30 47.58
N ASP A 184 43.44 18.76 46.38
CA ASP A 184 42.71 19.48 45.33
C ASP A 184 41.22 19.17 45.47
N VAL A 185 40.56 19.91 46.38
CA VAL A 185 39.10 20.05 46.35
C VAL A 185 38.75 20.87 45.10
N TYR A 186 38.86 20.22 43.94
CA TYR A 186 37.99 20.57 42.84
C TYR A 186 36.58 20.29 43.35
N TRP A 187 35.89 21.36 43.75
CA TRP A 187 34.48 21.48 43.38
C TRP A 187 34.45 21.41 41.86
N GLY A 188 34.66 20.22 41.31
CA GLY A 188 34.05 19.88 40.05
C GLY A 188 32.61 20.18 40.34
N GLU A 189 32.12 21.28 39.79
CA GLU A 189 30.75 21.33 39.33
C GLU A 189 30.49 19.91 38.88
N THR A 190 29.59 19.21 39.57
CA THR A 190 28.91 18.08 39.00
C THR A 190 28.21 18.68 37.81
N GLY A 191 28.98 18.94 36.74
CA GLY A 191 28.54 19.51 35.51
C GLY A 191 27.47 18.54 35.13
N GLY A 192 26.22 18.99 35.24
CA GLY A 192 25.10 18.23 34.76
C GLY A 192 25.56 17.77 33.40
N TYR A 193 25.67 16.45 33.22
CA TYR A 193 26.02 15.91 31.92
C TYR A 193 24.91 16.44 31.02
N ASP A 194 25.23 17.53 30.33
CA ASP A 194 24.35 18.12 29.36
C ASP A 194 24.33 17.04 28.30
N TYR A 195 23.25 16.28 28.27
CA TYR A 195 23.07 15.19 27.32
C TYR A 195 23.12 15.87 25.97
N ASP A 196 24.29 15.88 25.36
CA ASP A 196 24.53 16.63 24.14
C ASP A 196 23.76 15.87 23.07
N ASN A 197 22.56 16.36 22.81
CA ASN A 197 21.68 15.76 21.83
C ASN A 197 22.32 16.01 20.47
N ALA A 198 22.46 14.97 19.65
CA ALA A 198 23.13 15.06 18.35
C ALA A 198 22.48 16.09 17.41
N PHE A 199 21.17 16.31 17.57
CA PHE A 199 20.38 17.18 16.73
C PHE A 199 19.51 18.15 17.54
N PHE A 200 18.74 17.65 18.51
CA PHE A 200 17.79 18.44 19.31
C PHE A 200 17.33 17.65 20.56
N SER A 201 16.69 18.32 21.52
CA SER A 201 16.25 17.68 22.77
C SER A 201 15.35 16.47 22.53
N ASN A 202 15.73 15.31 23.09
CA ASN A 202 15.03 14.03 22.92
C ASN A 202 15.02 13.53 21.46
N ASP A 203 16.03 13.90 20.67
CA ASP A 203 16.17 13.49 19.26
C ASP A 203 16.09 11.98 19.03
N ALA A 204 16.88 11.19 19.76
CA ALA A 204 16.87 9.75 19.67
C ALA A 204 15.48 9.14 19.86
N GLU A 205 14.80 9.49 20.96
CA GLU A 205 13.48 8.98 21.30
C GLU A 205 12.44 9.37 20.24
N LEU A 206 12.42 10.66 19.86
CA LEU A 206 11.47 11.18 18.89
C LEU A 206 11.67 10.53 17.52
N LEU A 207 12.91 10.37 17.07
CA LEU A 207 13.23 9.73 15.80
C LEU A 207 12.88 8.24 15.82
N LEU A 208 13.26 7.50 16.86
CA LEU A 208 12.94 6.07 16.96
C LEU A 208 11.44 5.81 17.04
N ILE A 209 10.70 6.57 17.85
CA ILE A 209 9.23 6.46 17.96
C ILE A 209 8.57 6.80 16.63
N THR A 210 9.02 7.86 15.96
CA THR A 210 8.50 8.25 14.64
C THR A 210 8.74 7.15 13.61
N GLY A 211 9.97 6.63 13.55
CA GLY A 211 10.34 5.53 12.66
C GLY A 211 9.53 4.27 12.92
N ALA A 212 9.40 3.85 14.18
CA ALA A 212 8.59 2.71 14.57
C ALA A 212 7.11 2.90 14.20
N THR A 213 6.56 4.09 14.41
CA THR A 213 5.16 4.42 14.06
C THR A 213 4.92 4.33 12.56
N LEU A 214 5.84 4.87 11.74
CA LEU A 214 5.77 4.75 10.28
C LEU A 214 5.82 3.28 9.83
N TRP A 215 6.66 2.47 10.46
CA TRP A 215 6.79 1.05 10.15
C TRP A 215 5.53 0.25 10.54
N ILE A 216 4.99 0.47 11.74
CA ILE A 216 3.75 -0.17 12.17
C ILE A 216 2.58 0.24 11.27
N GLY A 217 2.50 1.52 10.91
CA GLY A 217 1.49 2.03 9.99
C GLY A 217 1.54 1.32 8.63
N ASP A 218 2.74 1.06 8.10
CA ASP A 218 2.94 0.29 6.88
C ASP A 218 2.39 -1.14 6.98
N ILE A 219 2.72 -1.85 8.06
CA ILE A 219 2.28 -3.22 8.33
C ILE A 219 0.74 -3.29 8.35
N ILE A 220 0.10 -2.37 9.07
CA ILE A 220 -1.36 -2.29 9.17
C ILE A 220 -1.98 -2.01 7.80
N TRP A 221 -1.42 -1.06 7.05
CA TRP A 221 -1.91 -0.73 5.71
C TRP A 221 -1.87 -1.93 4.76
N VAL A 222 -0.75 -2.64 4.71
CA VAL A 222 -0.59 -3.82 3.85
C VAL A 222 -1.56 -4.93 4.26
N TYR A 223 -1.76 -5.14 5.56
CA TYR A 223 -2.73 -6.11 6.05
C TYR A 223 -4.16 -5.78 5.62
N ILE A 224 -4.62 -4.53 5.83
CA ILE A 224 -5.96 -4.08 5.43
C ILE A 224 -6.15 -4.22 3.92
N LYS A 225 -5.18 -3.76 3.12
CA LYS A 225 -5.26 -3.91 1.66
C LYS A 225 -5.21 -5.35 1.19
N GLY A 226 -4.43 -6.19 1.84
CA GLY A 226 -4.41 -7.61 1.56
C GLY A 226 -5.76 -8.27 1.87
N LEU A 227 -6.42 -7.91 2.98
CA LEU A 227 -7.76 -8.41 3.30
C LEU A 227 -8.81 -7.99 2.26
N GLU A 228 -8.76 -6.74 1.76
CA GLU A 228 -9.62 -6.30 0.66
C GLU A 228 -9.42 -7.18 -0.59
N ASN A 229 -8.17 -7.47 -0.96
CA ASN A 229 -7.85 -8.30 -2.10
C ASN A 229 -8.29 -9.76 -1.90
N ASP A 230 -8.11 -10.32 -0.70
CA ASP A 230 -8.55 -11.68 -0.35
C ASP A 230 -10.05 -11.83 -0.50
N LYS A 231 -10.82 -10.89 0.06
CA LYS A 231 -12.28 -10.87 -0.06
C LYS A 231 -12.71 -10.80 -1.53
N LEU A 232 -12.19 -9.83 -2.29
CA LEU A 232 -12.55 -9.65 -3.68
C LEU A 232 -12.14 -10.84 -4.57
N ARG A 233 -11.02 -11.52 -4.28
CA ARG A 233 -10.57 -12.71 -5.00
C ARG A 233 -11.50 -13.92 -4.82
N VAL A 234 -12.02 -14.11 -3.60
CA VAL A 234 -13.05 -15.13 -3.35
C VAL A 234 -14.23 -14.88 -4.29
N PHE A 235 -14.67 -13.62 -4.46
CA PHE A 235 -15.79 -13.28 -5.35
C PHE A 235 -15.46 -13.34 -6.84
N SER A 236 -14.26 -12.94 -7.29
CA SER A 236 -13.86 -13.01 -8.71
C SER A 236 -13.77 -14.45 -9.23
N ASN A 237 -13.49 -15.42 -8.36
CA ASN A 237 -13.48 -16.84 -8.72
C ASN A 237 -14.88 -17.43 -8.96
N TYR A 238 -15.95 -16.69 -8.63
CA TYR A 238 -17.32 -17.03 -8.99
C TYR A 238 -17.72 -16.30 -10.27
N SER A 239 -17.42 -16.89 -11.43
CA SER A 239 -17.97 -16.41 -12.70
C SER A 239 -19.40 -16.94 -12.88
N PHE A 240 -20.41 -16.06 -12.82
CA PHE A 240 -21.78 -16.40 -13.20
C PHE A 240 -21.90 -16.38 -14.74
N GLY A 241 -21.73 -17.54 -15.37
CA GLY A 241 -22.00 -17.72 -16.79
C GLY A 241 -23.46 -18.07 -17.03
N VAL A 242 -24.24 -17.16 -17.63
CA VAL A 242 -25.54 -17.53 -18.18
C VAL A 242 -25.32 -17.97 -19.64
N GLU A 243 -25.13 -19.27 -19.83
CA GLU A 243 -25.23 -19.88 -21.16
C GLU A 243 -26.72 -19.94 -21.54
N LYS A 244 -27.07 -19.49 -22.76
CA LYS A 244 -28.47 -19.44 -23.25
C LYS A 244 -29.19 -20.75 -22.92
N GLY A 245 -30.14 -20.69 -21.99
CA GLY A 245 -31.06 -21.79 -21.67
C GLY A 245 -30.75 -22.60 -20.42
N ASN A 246 -29.59 -22.45 -19.76
CA ASN A 246 -29.31 -23.11 -18.47
C ASN A 246 -28.36 -22.27 -17.61
N PRO A 247 -28.77 -21.77 -16.43
CA PRO A 247 -27.85 -21.15 -15.49
C PRO A 247 -26.90 -22.22 -14.96
N THR A 248 -25.67 -22.27 -15.49
CA THR A 248 -24.62 -23.15 -14.97
C THR A 248 -23.63 -22.33 -14.17
N ILE A 249 -23.45 -22.69 -12.90
CA ILE A 249 -22.38 -22.13 -12.06
C ILE A 249 -21.08 -22.79 -12.55
N LYS A 250 -20.28 -22.06 -13.34
CA LYS A 250 -18.92 -22.51 -13.69
C LYS A 250 -17.97 -22.00 -12.62
N TYR A 251 -17.37 -22.91 -11.86
CA TYR A 251 -16.26 -22.61 -10.99
C TYR A 251 -14.96 -22.75 -11.80
N SER A 252 -14.12 -21.73 -11.78
CA SER A 252 -12.75 -21.78 -12.31
C SER A 252 -11.82 -21.65 -11.13
N ILE A 253 -11.37 -22.78 -10.57
CA ILE A 253 -10.28 -22.77 -9.59
C ILE A 253 -8.98 -22.61 -10.39
N ASN A 254 -8.52 -21.38 -10.55
CA ASN A 254 -7.16 -21.12 -11.00
C ASN A 254 -6.24 -21.21 -9.78
N PHE A 255 -5.45 -22.28 -9.73
CA PHE A 255 -4.33 -22.44 -8.80
C PHE A 255 -3.17 -21.53 -9.19
#